data_AF-A0A7U9N0B3-F1
#
_entry.id   AF-A0A7U9N0B3-F1
#
_cell.length_a   1.000
_cell.length_b   1.000
_cell.length_c   1.000
_cell.angle_alpha   90.00
_cell.angle_beta   90.00
_cell.angle_gamma   90.00
#
_symmetry.space_group_name_H-M   'P 1'
#
loop_
_entity.id
_entity.type
_entity.pdbx_description
1 polymer ?
#
loop_
_entity_poly.entity_id
_entity_poly.type
_entity_poly.pdbx_seq_one_letter_code
_entity_poly.pdbx_strand_id
1 'polypeptide(L)'
;MFPGEGHIGSVDVDVLINHLTLHDEGYQNMARILQGSGYREHPDKYFSFVKTVEIEGVPYDVDVDILAGMYGGTQPKKRSQHVQGIRALKATGGNFAFDFPPQKIHLEAKRPDGACDVANVSVVAVVPYLIMKAAAMGRGKAKDAYDIYFLLKHYRGGVKELAKEFQPAGNRRLVQEMKEKLSGKFASADHAGPKDVADFLGLDDDEDVELIKRDAYEQVQALLNLV
;
A
#
# COMPACT_ATOMS: atom_id res chain seq x y z
N MET A 1 4.79 4.06 9.35
CA MET A 1 5.28 5.45 9.26
C MET A 1 4.60 6.40 10.25
N PHE A 2 3.28 6.31 10.50
CA PHE A 2 2.54 7.37 11.23
C PHE A 2 1.54 6.82 12.29
N PRO A 3 1.99 6.13 13.34
CA PRO A 3 1.08 5.62 14.37
C PRO A 3 0.42 6.76 15.16
N GLY A 4 -0.91 6.70 15.32
CA GLY A 4 -1.68 7.67 16.12
C GLY A 4 -2.02 8.99 15.42
N GLU A 5 -1.63 9.17 14.16
CA GLU A 5 -1.84 10.42 13.38
C GLU A 5 -3.25 10.51 12.73
N GLY A 6 -4.21 9.69 13.14
CA GLY A 6 -5.61 9.80 12.68
C GLY A 6 -5.89 9.30 11.25
N HIS A 7 -5.11 8.36 10.72
CA HIS A 7 -5.45 7.69 9.45
C HIS A 7 -6.72 6.84 9.61
N ILE A 8 -7.68 6.93 8.68
CA ILE A 8 -8.98 6.22 8.73
C ILE A 8 -8.83 4.70 8.87
N GLY A 9 -7.78 4.14 8.29
CA GLY A 9 -7.38 2.74 8.47
C GLY A 9 -7.73 1.83 7.29
N SER A 10 -7.57 0.52 7.52
CA SER A 10 -7.83 -0.53 6.53
C SER A 10 -8.29 -1.80 7.25
N VAL A 11 -9.18 -2.54 6.62
CA VAL A 11 -9.52 -3.92 7.02
C VAL A 11 -8.69 -4.96 6.24
N ASP A 12 -7.95 -4.51 5.22
CA ASP A 12 -7.09 -5.35 4.40
C ASP A 12 -5.61 -5.15 4.78
N VAL A 13 -4.83 -6.24 4.71
CA VAL A 13 -3.36 -6.26 4.88
C VAL A 13 -2.70 -6.70 3.57
N ASP A 14 -1.93 -5.80 2.95
CA ASP A 14 -1.14 -6.13 1.76
C ASP A 14 0.25 -6.68 2.16
N VAL A 15 0.60 -7.88 1.68
CA VAL A 15 1.92 -8.49 1.87
C VAL A 15 2.63 -8.61 0.52
N LEU A 16 3.63 -7.77 0.30
CA LEU A 16 4.47 -7.85 -0.89
C LEU A 16 5.59 -8.87 -0.70
N ILE A 17 5.61 -9.92 -1.52
CA ILE A 17 6.63 -10.97 -1.50
C ILE A 17 7.63 -10.82 -2.65
N ASN A 18 8.90 -11.11 -2.35
CA ASN A 18 9.94 -11.21 -3.38
C ASN A 18 9.97 -12.62 -3.96
N HIS A 19 9.09 -12.86 -4.93
CA HIS A 19 9.01 -14.15 -5.64
C HIS A 19 10.32 -14.59 -6.35
N LEU A 20 11.29 -13.69 -6.53
CA LEU A 20 12.57 -14.01 -7.18
C LEU A 20 13.60 -14.61 -6.21
N THR A 21 13.45 -14.33 -4.91
CA THR A 21 14.37 -14.80 -3.87
C THR A 21 13.76 -15.88 -2.97
N LEU A 22 12.45 -16.11 -3.09
CA LEU A 22 11.78 -17.21 -2.40
C LEU A 22 12.04 -18.51 -3.17
N HIS A 23 12.70 -19.46 -2.51
CA HIS A 23 12.94 -20.81 -3.03
C HIS A 23 11.84 -21.75 -2.56
N ASP A 24 11.39 -22.70 -3.37
CA ASP A 24 10.43 -23.73 -2.93
C ASP A 24 11.15 -24.73 -2.00
N GLU A 25 10.96 -24.58 -0.68
CA GLU A 25 11.58 -25.42 0.35
C GLU A 25 10.67 -26.58 0.76
N GLY A 26 10.47 -27.55 -0.13
CA GLY A 26 9.95 -28.88 0.23
C GLY A 26 8.54 -28.92 0.85
N TYR A 27 8.40 -29.54 2.04
CA TYR A 27 7.11 -29.97 2.62
C TYR A 27 6.29 -28.85 3.27
N GLN A 28 6.91 -27.75 3.70
CA GLN A 28 6.17 -26.57 4.16
C GLN A 28 6.36 -25.43 3.18
N ASN A 29 5.24 -24.93 2.66
CA ASN A 29 5.22 -23.74 1.83
C ASN A 29 4.34 -22.66 2.46
N MET A 30 4.47 -21.43 1.99
CA MET A 30 3.75 -20.27 2.56
C MET A 30 2.23 -20.51 2.66
N ALA A 31 1.62 -21.15 1.65
CA ALA A 31 0.19 -21.49 1.70
C ALA A 31 -0.14 -22.41 2.89
N ARG A 32 0.65 -23.46 3.12
CA ARG A 32 0.47 -24.38 4.26
C ARG A 32 0.72 -23.70 5.60
N ILE A 33 1.68 -22.79 5.69
CA ILE A 33 1.96 -22.02 6.92
C ILE A 33 0.75 -21.13 7.26
N LEU A 34 0.19 -20.43 6.28
CA LEU A 34 -1.01 -19.60 6.47
C LEU A 34 -2.20 -20.48 6.89
N GLN A 35 -2.47 -21.56 6.17
CA GLN A 35 -3.56 -22.49 6.50
C GLN A 35 -3.42 -23.10 7.90
N GLY A 36 -2.21 -23.55 8.28
CA GLY A 36 -1.92 -24.05 9.62
C GLY A 36 -2.06 -23.00 10.72
N SER A 37 -2.01 -21.72 10.37
CA SER A 37 -2.19 -20.57 11.28
C SER A 37 -3.63 -20.03 11.30
N GLY A 38 -4.58 -20.77 10.73
CA GLY A 38 -6.01 -20.46 10.74
C GLY A 38 -6.46 -19.48 9.65
N TYR A 39 -5.62 -19.20 8.64
CA TYR A 39 -6.04 -18.46 7.46
C TYR A 39 -6.74 -19.39 6.49
N ARG A 40 -7.79 -18.90 5.81
CA ARG A 40 -8.50 -19.63 4.75
C ARG A 40 -8.30 -18.91 3.42
N GLU A 41 -8.30 -19.65 2.31
CA GLU A 41 -8.29 -19.01 0.99
C GLU A 41 -9.56 -18.16 0.81
N HIS A 42 -9.41 -16.98 0.22
CA HIS A 42 -10.57 -16.14 -0.07
C HIS A 42 -11.38 -16.78 -1.22
N PRO A 43 -12.72 -16.88 -1.11
CA PRO A 43 -13.55 -17.54 -2.12
C PRO A 43 -13.47 -16.87 -3.50
N ASP A 44 -13.44 -15.53 -3.54
CA ASP A 44 -13.46 -14.77 -4.79
C ASP A 44 -12.09 -14.23 -5.25
N LYS A 45 -11.13 -14.03 -4.33
CA LYS A 45 -9.83 -13.43 -4.61
C LYS A 45 -8.73 -14.48 -4.54
N TYR A 46 -8.29 -14.98 -5.70
CA TYR A 46 -7.24 -16.02 -5.78
C TYR A 46 -5.90 -15.65 -5.13
N PHE A 47 -5.67 -14.37 -4.85
CA PHE A 47 -4.44 -13.83 -4.29
C PHE A 47 -4.57 -13.44 -2.81
N SER A 48 -5.72 -13.72 -2.20
CA SER A 48 -6.02 -13.29 -0.84
C SER A 48 -6.31 -14.49 0.06
N PHE A 49 -5.92 -14.35 1.32
CA PHE A 49 -6.38 -15.19 2.41
C PHE A 49 -7.29 -14.37 3.33
N VAL A 50 -8.17 -15.03 4.07
CA VAL A 50 -9.03 -14.40 5.08
C VAL A 50 -8.69 -14.97 6.44
N LYS A 51 -8.65 -14.12 7.46
CA LYS A 51 -8.60 -14.54 8.86
C LYS A 51 -9.60 -13.74 9.66
N THR A 52 -10.45 -14.46 10.39
CA THR A 52 -11.35 -13.83 11.36
C THR A 52 -10.54 -13.48 12.60
N VAL A 53 -10.56 -12.21 12.99
CA VAL A 53 -9.96 -11.70 14.22
C VAL A 53 -11.06 -11.11 15.10
N GLU A 54 -10.99 -11.36 16.40
CA GLU A 54 -11.92 -10.77 17.36
C GLU A 54 -11.31 -9.51 17.97
N ILE A 55 -12.03 -8.41 17.87
CA ILE A 55 -11.66 -7.12 18.47
C ILE A 55 -12.83 -6.72 19.37
N GLU A 56 -12.58 -6.62 20.67
CA GLU A 56 -13.60 -6.26 21.67
C GLU A 56 -14.87 -7.15 21.59
N GLY A 57 -14.68 -8.44 21.30
CA GLY A 57 -15.76 -9.43 21.16
C GLY A 57 -16.53 -9.35 19.84
N VAL A 58 -16.13 -8.47 18.91
CA VAL A 58 -16.71 -8.39 17.57
C VAL A 58 -15.79 -9.10 16.58
N PRO A 59 -16.27 -10.11 15.83
CA PRO A 59 -15.48 -10.78 14.81
C PRO A 59 -15.40 -9.92 13.54
N TYR A 60 -14.19 -9.78 13.01
CA TYR A 60 -13.90 -9.12 11.74
C TYR A 60 -13.18 -10.08 10.81
N ASP A 61 -13.67 -10.25 9.60
CA ASP A 61 -12.92 -10.92 8.53
C ASP A 61 -11.90 -9.93 7.95
N VAL A 62 -10.62 -10.27 8.10
CA VAL A 62 -9.49 -9.48 7.59
C VAL A 62 -8.90 -10.18 6.38
N ASP A 63 -8.85 -9.46 5.26
CA ASP A 63 -8.22 -9.94 4.04
C ASP A 63 -6.70 -9.71 4.11
N VAL A 64 -5.94 -10.72 3.67
CA VAL A 64 -4.49 -10.66 3.50
C VAL A 64 -4.18 -10.87 2.03
N ASP A 65 -3.95 -9.76 1.33
CA ASP A 65 -3.67 -9.72 -0.10
C ASP A 65 -2.17 -9.98 -0.34
N ILE A 66 -1.86 -11.06 -1.07
CA ILE A 66 -0.48 -11.40 -1.41
C ILE A 66 -0.12 -10.77 -2.75
N LEU A 67 0.83 -9.83 -2.72
CA LEU A 67 1.31 -9.08 -3.88
C LEU A 67 2.71 -9.54 -4.28
N ALA A 68 3.07 -9.40 -5.55
CA ALA A 68 4.41 -9.66 -6.06
C ALA A 68 4.80 -8.69 -7.18
N GLY A 69 6.10 -8.62 -7.48
CA GLY A 69 6.60 -7.85 -8.60
C GLY A 69 6.04 -8.30 -9.96
N MET A 70 5.87 -7.34 -10.88
CA MET A 70 5.43 -7.55 -12.26
C MET A 70 6.31 -8.52 -13.07
N TYR A 71 7.63 -8.49 -12.84
CA TYR A 71 8.65 -9.07 -13.71
C TYR A 71 9.47 -10.18 -13.04
N GLY A 72 10.06 -11.07 -13.85
CA GLY A 72 11.05 -12.07 -13.45
C GLY A 72 10.50 -13.47 -13.12
N GLY A 73 9.18 -13.63 -13.01
CA GLY A 73 8.51 -14.92 -12.84
C GLY A 73 7.68 -15.34 -14.06
N THR A 74 6.38 -15.54 -13.85
CA THR A 74 5.41 -15.89 -14.89
C THR A 74 5.35 -14.86 -16.02
N GLN A 75 4.91 -15.30 -17.20
CA GLN A 75 4.79 -14.47 -18.41
C GLN A 75 4.06 -13.13 -18.15
N PRO A 76 4.44 -12.02 -18.82
CA PRO A 76 3.85 -10.70 -18.58
C PRO A 76 2.32 -10.64 -18.64
N LYS A 77 1.70 -11.40 -19.56
CA LYS A 77 0.24 -11.47 -19.72
C LYS A 77 -0.51 -12.15 -18.57
N LYS A 78 0.19 -12.92 -17.72
CA LYS A 78 -0.40 -13.58 -16.55
C LYS A 78 -0.55 -12.55 -15.44
N ARG A 79 -1.70 -12.57 -14.76
CA ARG A 79 -2.03 -11.65 -13.65
C ARG A 79 -1.33 -11.97 -12.33
N SER A 80 -0.75 -13.16 -12.18
CA SER A 80 -0.20 -13.64 -10.91
C SER A 80 1.19 -14.24 -11.04
N GLN A 81 2.05 -14.05 -10.03
CA GLN A 81 3.25 -14.85 -9.81
C GLN A 81 2.89 -16.09 -8.99
N HIS A 82 3.48 -17.23 -9.34
CA HIS A 82 3.26 -18.50 -8.64
C HIS A 82 4.54 -18.85 -7.88
N VAL A 83 4.45 -18.94 -6.57
CA VAL A 83 5.59 -19.23 -5.68
C VAL A 83 5.04 -19.78 -4.38
N GLN A 84 5.70 -20.79 -3.78
CA GLN A 84 5.40 -21.21 -2.41
C GLN A 84 3.93 -21.65 -2.21
N GLY A 85 3.34 -22.26 -3.24
CA GLY A 85 1.94 -22.70 -3.24
C GLY A 85 0.90 -21.58 -3.35
N ILE A 86 1.31 -20.33 -3.54
CA ILE A 86 0.44 -19.15 -3.59
C ILE A 86 0.45 -18.52 -4.99
N ARG A 87 -0.68 -17.91 -5.36
CA ARG A 87 -0.84 -17.08 -6.56
C ARG A 87 -0.86 -15.60 -6.19
N ALA A 88 0.30 -14.98 -6.05
CA ALA A 88 0.44 -13.57 -5.70
C ALA A 88 0.04 -12.65 -6.86
N LEU A 89 -0.73 -11.59 -6.60
CA LEU A 89 -1.14 -10.61 -7.61
C LEU A 89 0.06 -9.76 -8.06
N LYS A 90 0.24 -9.60 -9.37
CA LYS A 90 1.29 -8.71 -9.90
C LYS A 90 0.93 -7.25 -9.63
N ALA A 91 1.83 -6.52 -8.98
CA ALA A 91 1.67 -5.11 -8.68
C ALA A 91 2.74 -4.26 -9.38
N THR A 92 2.32 -3.23 -10.12
CA THR A 92 3.22 -2.22 -10.69
C THR A 92 4.02 -1.55 -9.59
N GLY A 93 5.34 -1.47 -9.73
CA GLY A 93 6.25 -1.01 -8.67
C GLY A 93 6.69 -2.11 -7.69
N GLY A 94 6.08 -3.30 -7.71
CA GLY A 94 6.38 -4.37 -6.74
C GLY A 94 7.80 -4.93 -6.81
N ASN A 95 8.42 -5.02 -8.00
CA ASN A 95 9.85 -5.37 -8.08
C ASN A 95 10.72 -4.26 -7.50
N PHE A 96 10.38 -3.01 -7.83
CA PHE A 96 11.12 -1.82 -7.47
C PHE A 96 11.12 -1.55 -5.96
N ALA A 97 10.08 -2.00 -5.24
CA ALA A 97 10.04 -1.93 -3.78
C ALA A 97 11.20 -2.64 -3.09
N PHE A 98 11.77 -3.68 -3.71
CA PHE A 98 12.91 -4.42 -3.17
C PHE A 98 14.27 -3.78 -3.50
N ASP A 99 14.31 -2.74 -4.34
CA ASP A 99 15.51 -1.94 -4.58
C ASP A 99 15.77 -0.94 -3.42
N PHE A 100 14.83 -0.80 -2.49
CA PHE A 100 14.89 0.11 -1.35
C PHE A 100 14.95 -0.67 -0.04
N PRO A 101 15.76 -0.23 0.93
CA PRO A 101 15.72 -0.82 2.26
C PRO A 101 14.33 -0.60 2.88
N PRO A 102 13.65 -1.65 3.37
CA PRO A 102 12.38 -1.49 4.04
C PRO A 102 12.58 -0.79 5.39
N GLN A 103 11.54 -0.07 5.84
CA GLN A 103 11.50 0.42 7.21
C GLN A 103 11.21 -0.76 8.16
N LYS A 104 12.05 -0.94 9.17
CA LYS A 104 11.85 -1.97 10.19
C LYS A 104 11.00 -1.39 11.33
N ILE A 105 9.84 -1.97 11.55
CA ILE A 105 8.91 -1.56 12.61
C ILE A 105 8.88 -2.65 13.67
N HIS A 106 9.11 -2.24 14.91
CA HIS A 106 8.94 -3.09 16.08
C HIS A 106 7.48 -2.99 16.55
N LEU A 107 6.83 -4.14 16.70
CA LEU A 107 5.46 -4.24 17.17
C LEU A 107 5.43 -5.14 18.40
N GLU A 108 4.87 -4.64 19.49
CA GLU A 108 4.50 -5.44 20.65
C GLU A 108 2.97 -5.42 20.77
N ALA A 109 2.34 -6.59 20.66
CA ALA A 109 0.89 -6.72 20.66
C ALA A 109 0.45 -8.06 21.23
N LYS A 110 -0.82 -8.13 21.66
CA LYS A 110 -1.44 -9.41 22.03
C LYS A 110 -1.82 -10.18 20.77
N ARG A 111 -1.43 -11.45 20.72
CA ARG A 111 -1.92 -12.41 19.73
C ARG A 111 -3.40 -12.73 19.99
N PRO A 112 -4.12 -13.31 19.02
CA PRO A 112 -5.51 -13.72 19.21
C PRO A 112 -5.76 -14.68 20.38
N ASP A 113 -4.74 -15.42 20.84
CA ASP A 113 -4.81 -16.28 22.03
C ASP A 113 -4.53 -15.55 23.35
N GLY A 114 -4.39 -14.22 23.31
CA GLY A 114 -4.17 -13.34 24.47
C GLY A 114 -2.72 -13.18 24.91
N ALA A 115 -1.78 -13.96 24.35
CA ALA A 115 -0.36 -13.85 24.69
C ALA A 115 0.25 -12.57 24.11
N CYS A 116 0.99 -11.80 24.92
CA CYS A 116 1.83 -10.73 24.40
C CYS A 116 2.98 -11.32 23.57
N ASP A 117 3.20 -10.76 22.39
CA ASP A 117 4.26 -11.18 21.48
C ASP A 117 4.89 -9.95 20.81
N VAL A 118 6.08 -10.15 20.27
CA VAL A 118 6.90 -9.12 19.65
C VAL A 118 7.27 -9.53 18.23
N ALA A 119 6.97 -8.66 17.27
CA ALA A 119 7.28 -8.86 15.86
C ALA A 119 8.12 -7.71 15.29
N ASN A 120 9.09 -8.06 14.44
CA ASN A 120 9.82 -7.08 13.63
C ASN A 120 9.33 -7.16 12.19
N VAL A 121 8.53 -6.18 11.78
CA VAL A 121 7.85 -6.16 10.48
C VAL A 121 8.62 -5.27 9.51
N SER A 122 8.74 -5.72 8.26
CA SER A 122 9.33 -4.91 7.18
C SER A 122 8.22 -4.17 6.45
N VAL A 123 8.24 -2.85 6.51
CA VAL A 123 7.29 -1.98 5.82
C VAL A 123 7.96 -1.38 4.59
N VAL A 124 7.26 -1.39 3.46
CA VAL A 124 7.76 -0.84 2.18
C VAL A 124 8.18 0.61 2.35
N ALA A 125 9.31 0.99 1.75
CA ALA A 125 9.81 2.36 1.78
C ALA A 125 8.85 3.35 1.09
N VAL A 126 8.95 4.63 1.43
CA VAL A 126 7.96 5.64 1.02
C VAL A 126 7.89 5.84 -0.50
N VAL A 127 9.04 5.83 -1.19
CA VAL A 127 9.09 6.02 -2.65
C VAL A 127 8.38 4.91 -3.41
N PRO A 128 8.72 3.61 -3.22
CA PRO A 128 7.98 2.54 -3.87
C PRO A 128 6.51 2.47 -3.44
N TYR A 129 6.18 2.83 -2.20
CA TYR A 129 4.79 2.93 -1.77
C TYR A 129 4.00 3.96 -2.59
N LEU A 130 4.53 5.19 -2.77
CA LEU A 130 3.89 6.23 -3.57
C LEU A 130 3.72 5.81 -5.04
N ILE A 131 4.73 5.16 -5.62
CA ILE A 131 4.65 4.62 -6.99
C ILE A 131 3.53 3.58 -7.11
N MET A 132 3.45 2.64 -6.17
CA MET A 132 2.43 1.60 -6.16
C MET A 132 1.03 2.20 -6.00
N LYS A 133 0.85 3.19 -5.12
CA LYS A 133 -0.42 3.89 -4.94
C LYS A 133 -0.82 4.69 -6.17
N ALA A 134 0.08 5.47 -6.75
CA ALA A 134 -0.17 6.23 -7.98
C ALA A 134 -0.56 5.30 -9.14
N ALA A 135 0.11 4.16 -9.29
CA ALA A 135 -0.23 3.17 -10.31
C ALA A 135 -1.63 2.57 -10.13
N ALA A 136 -2.10 2.42 -8.88
CA ALA A 136 -3.44 1.94 -8.57
C ALA A 136 -4.56 2.99 -8.77
N MET A 137 -4.21 4.28 -8.83
CA MET A 137 -5.19 5.35 -9.00
C MET A 137 -5.99 5.25 -10.31
N GLY A 138 -7.27 5.60 -10.23
CA GLY A 138 -8.19 5.59 -11.36
C GLY A 138 -8.90 4.26 -11.62
N ARG A 139 -8.78 3.29 -10.69
CA ARG A 139 -9.53 2.02 -10.72
C ARG A 139 -10.94 2.11 -10.11
N GLY A 140 -11.41 3.32 -9.79
CA GLY A 140 -12.70 3.55 -9.13
C GLY A 140 -12.68 3.38 -7.61
N LYS A 141 -11.51 3.44 -6.97
CA LYS A 141 -11.37 3.45 -5.51
C LYS A 141 -10.75 4.78 -5.05
N ALA A 142 -11.49 5.53 -4.24
CA ALA A 142 -11.10 6.85 -3.76
C ALA A 142 -9.92 6.81 -2.76
N LYS A 143 -9.82 5.72 -1.99
CA LYS A 143 -8.80 5.51 -0.94
C LYS A 143 -7.36 5.73 -1.41
N ASP A 144 -7.01 5.34 -2.63
CA ASP A 144 -5.63 5.47 -3.12
C ASP A 144 -5.19 6.96 -3.19
N ALA A 145 -6.12 7.90 -3.45
CA ALA A 145 -5.85 9.33 -3.41
C ALA A 145 -5.67 9.84 -1.97
N TYR A 146 -6.57 9.41 -1.06
CA TYR A 146 -6.48 9.73 0.37
C TYR A 146 -5.17 9.26 1.00
N ASP A 147 -4.76 8.01 0.74
CA ASP A 147 -3.54 7.43 1.29
C ASP A 147 -2.29 8.23 0.88
N ILE A 148 -2.25 8.75 -0.35
CA ILE A 148 -1.19 9.62 -0.84
C ILE A 148 -1.24 10.96 -0.10
N TYR A 149 -2.39 11.63 -0.12
CA TYR A 149 -2.58 12.92 0.55
C TYR A 149 -2.20 12.86 2.03
N PHE A 150 -2.70 11.85 2.75
CA PHE A 150 -2.40 11.63 4.16
C PHE A 150 -0.88 11.49 4.38
N LEU A 151 -0.21 10.69 3.55
CA LEU A 151 1.23 10.51 3.66
C LEU A 151 1.98 11.83 3.47
N LEU A 152 1.62 12.64 2.48
CA LEU A 152 2.29 13.92 2.23
C LEU A 152 2.14 14.88 3.42
N LYS A 153 0.94 14.95 3.98
CA LYS A 153 0.59 15.84 5.11
C LYS A 153 1.30 15.45 6.40
N HIS A 154 1.50 14.15 6.63
CA HIS A 154 2.07 13.63 7.88
C HIS A 154 3.54 13.20 7.75
N TYR A 155 4.16 13.36 6.58
CA TYR A 155 5.56 13.00 6.41
C TYR A 155 6.44 13.82 7.36
N ARG A 156 7.24 13.13 8.19
CA ARG A 156 8.10 13.79 9.16
C ARG A 156 9.14 14.66 8.45
N GLY A 157 9.18 15.95 8.77
CA GLY A 157 10.03 16.93 8.06
C GLY A 157 9.37 17.56 6.82
N GLY A 158 8.14 17.16 6.50
CA GLY A 158 7.33 17.71 5.42
C GLY A 158 7.79 17.30 4.02
N VAL A 159 7.11 17.87 3.01
CA VAL A 159 7.28 17.50 1.60
C VAL A 159 8.70 17.70 1.06
N LYS A 160 9.45 18.68 1.59
CA LYS A 160 10.86 18.91 1.20
C LYS A 160 11.78 17.77 1.65
N GLU A 161 11.54 17.21 2.84
CA GLU A 161 12.30 16.05 3.31
C GLU A 161 11.90 14.80 2.52
N LEU A 162 10.61 14.62 2.29
CA LEU A 162 10.10 13.54 1.44
C LEU A 162 10.72 13.54 0.04
N ALA A 163 10.87 14.72 -0.58
CA ALA A 163 11.45 14.83 -1.92
C ALA A 163 12.90 14.30 -1.98
N LYS A 164 13.67 14.38 -0.89
CA LYS A 164 15.04 13.85 -0.85
C LYS A 164 15.08 12.32 -0.97
N GLU A 165 14.05 11.62 -0.50
CA GLU A 165 13.93 10.16 -0.62
C GLU A 165 13.90 9.71 -2.08
N PHE A 166 13.51 10.58 -3.02
CA PHE A 166 13.49 10.29 -4.45
C PHE A 166 14.86 10.39 -5.13
N GLN A 167 15.88 10.97 -4.48
CA GLN A 167 17.21 11.13 -5.08
C GLN A 167 17.83 9.81 -5.62
N PRO A 168 17.73 8.66 -4.93
CA PRO A 168 18.24 7.38 -5.45
C PRO A 168 17.50 6.88 -6.71
N ALA A 169 16.35 7.46 -7.04
CA ALA A 169 15.45 6.96 -8.08
C ALA A 169 14.91 7.99 -9.08
N GLY A 170 15.32 9.27 -9.02
CA GLY A 170 14.73 10.33 -9.83
C GLY A 170 14.68 10.05 -11.35
N ASN A 171 15.66 9.31 -11.88
CA ASN A 171 15.74 8.96 -13.31
C ASN A 171 15.05 7.63 -13.67
N ARG A 172 14.40 6.95 -12.72
CA ARG A 172 13.69 5.70 -12.98
C ARG A 172 12.38 6.01 -13.71
N ARG A 173 12.11 5.27 -14.78
CA ARG A 173 10.85 5.39 -15.55
C ARG A 173 9.60 5.33 -14.67
N LEU A 174 9.59 4.49 -13.63
CA LEU A 174 8.46 4.39 -12.70
C LEU A 174 8.18 5.68 -11.93
N VAL A 175 9.22 6.47 -11.59
CA VAL A 175 9.04 7.78 -10.95
C VAL A 175 8.42 8.76 -11.94
N GLN A 176 8.85 8.74 -13.21
CA GLN A 176 8.27 9.59 -14.25
C GLN A 176 6.79 9.23 -14.53
N GLU A 177 6.46 7.93 -14.61
CA GLU A 177 5.08 7.45 -14.76
C GLU A 177 4.21 7.84 -13.55
N MET A 178 4.75 7.74 -12.34
CA MET A 178 4.08 8.24 -11.11
C MET A 178 3.81 9.74 -11.22
N LYS A 179 4.82 10.54 -11.59
CA LYS A 179 4.68 12.00 -11.74
C LYS A 179 3.61 12.35 -12.77
N GLU A 180 3.66 11.74 -13.96
CA GLU A 180 2.66 11.96 -15.02
C GLU A 180 1.24 11.66 -14.54
N LYS A 181 1.07 10.50 -13.87
CA LYS A 181 -0.22 10.08 -13.34
C LYS A 181 -0.74 11.05 -12.27
N LEU A 182 0.11 11.46 -11.33
CA LEU A 182 -0.27 12.40 -10.27
C LEU A 182 -0.56 13.79 -10.82
N SER A 183 0.27 14.30 -11.74
CA SER A 183 0.04 15.58 -12.43
C SER A 183 -1.32 15.61 -13.12
N GLY A 184 -1.74 14.52 -13.77
CA GLY A 184 -3.06 14.44 -14.40
C GLY A 184 -4.21 14.30 -13.40
N LYS A 185 -4.03 13.58 -12.30
CA LYS A 185 -5.09 13.36 -11.30
C LYS A 185 -5.27 14.51 -10.31
N PHE A 186 -4.23 15.29 -10.09
CA PHE A 186 -4.20 16.45 -9.19
C PHE A 186 -3.83 17.72 -9.96
N ALA A 187 -4.37 17.93 -11.17
CA ALA A 187 -4.05 19.12 -11.97
C ALA A 187 -4.74 20.41 -11.44
N SER A 188 -5.86 20.28 -10.73
CA SER A 188 -6.50 21.35 -9.97
C SER A 188 -7.34 20.75 -8.83
N ALA A 189 -7.86 21.59 -7.94
CA ALA A 189 -8.79 21.18 -6.88
C ALA A 189 -10.04 20.46 -7.43
N ASP A 190 -10.44 20.71 -8.68
CA ASP A 190 -11.63 20.10 -9.30
C ASP A 190 -11.35 18.77 -10.03
N HIS A 191 -10.12 18.29 -9.99
CA HIS A 191 -9.77 17.00 -10.60
C HIS A 191 -10.12 15.81 -9.70
N ALA A 192 -10.08 14.62 -10.30
CA ALA A 192 -10.46 13.38 -9.64
C ALA A 192 -9.70 13.11 -8.33
N GLY A 193 -8.39 13.40 -8.26
CA GLY A 193 -7.58 13.13 -7.06
C GLY A 193 -8.09 13.86 -5.81
N PRO A 194 -8.18 15.20 -5.82
CA PRO A 194 -8.76 15.97 -4.73
C PRO A 194 -10.20 15.58 -4.38
N LYS A 195 -11.05 15.33 -5.38
CA LYS A 195 -12.42 14.85 -5.15
C LYS A 195 -12.43 13.50 -4.43
N ASP A 196 -11.63 12.55 -4.90
CA ASP A 196 -11.49 11.23 -4.28
C ASP A 196 -11.03 11.33 -2.82
N VAL A 197 -10.17 12.30 -2.47
CA VAL A 197 -9.78 12.55 -1.08
C VAL A 197 -10.98 12.99 -0.23
N ALA A 198 -11.75 13.98 -0.69
CA ALA A 198 -12.92 14.49 0.02
C ALA A 198 -14.02 13.42 0.15
N ASP A 199 -14.29 12.68 -0.95
CA ASP A 199 -15.25 11.57 -0.97
C ASP A 199 -14.87 10.47 0.03
N PHE A 200 -13.59 10.14 0.14
CA PHE A 200 -13.12 9.10 1.07
C PHE A 200 -13.20 9.54 2.54
N LEU A 201 -12.99 10.84 2.81
CA LEU A 201 -13.14 11.41 4.14
C LEU A 201 -14.61 11.50 4.59
N GLY A 202 -15.56 11.44 3.64
CA GLY A 202 -17.00 11.49 3.94
C GLY A 202 -17.43 12.84 4.53
N LEU A 203 -16.90 13.93 3.97
CA LEU A 203 -17.23 15.29 4.42
C LEU A 203 -18.62 15.70 3.91
N ASP A 204 -19.43 16.27 4.80
CA ASP A 204 -20.81 16.70 4.50
C ASP A 204 -20.95 18.22 4.29
N ASP A 205 -19.96 19.01 4.70
CA ASP A 205 -19.96 20.48 4.59
C ASP A 205 -19.20 20.95 3.34
N ASP A 206 -19.84 21.82 2.54
CA ASP A 206 -19.30 22.29 1.26
C ASP A 206 -18.01 23.11 1.44
N GLU A 207 -17.86 23.88 2.53
CA GLU A 207 -16.64 24.65 2.78
C GLU A 207 -15.47 23.72 3.15
N ASP A 208 -15.72 22.72 3.99
CA ASP A 208 -14.73 21.70 4.35
C ASP A 208 -14.29 20.87 3.13
N VAL A 209 -15.24 20.52 2.25
CA VAL A 209 -14.95 19.81 0.99
C VAL A 209 -14.02 20.63 0.11
N GLU A 210 -14.33 21.91 -0.12
CA GLU A 210 -13.49 22.77 -0.96
C GLU A 210 -12.11 23.02 -0.35
N LEU A 211 -12.02 23.17 0.97
CA LEU A 211 -10.75 23.31 1.68
C LEU A 211 -9.88 22.07 1.51
N ILE A 212 -10.44 20.88 1.72
CA ILE A 212 -9.71 19.60 1.61
C ILE A 212 -9.31 19.31 0.17
N LYS A 213 -10.18 19.57 -0.81
CA LYS A 213 -9.82 19.44 -2.23
C LYS A 213 -8.62 20.33 -2.56
N ARG A 214 -8.64 21.58 -2.10
CA ARG A 214 -7.54 22.52 -2.33
C ARG A 214 -6.24 22.09 -1.65
N ASP A 215 -6.28 21.70 -0.38
CA ASP A 215 -5.10 21.21 0.34
C ASP A 215 -4.52 19.96 -0.35
N ALA A 216 -5.37 18.98 -0.71
CA ALA A 216 -4.92 17.78 -1.42
C ALA A 216 -4.22 18.08 -2.75
N TYR A 217 -4.78 18.99 -3.53
CA TYR A 217 -4.14 19.50 -4.75
C TYR A 217 -2.78 20.14 -4.44
N GLU A 218 -2.70 21.08 -3.50
CA GLU A 218 -1.49 21.84 -3.18
C GLU A 218 -0.37 20.95 -2.63
N GLN A 219 -0.69 19.97 -1.76
CA GLN A 219 0.29 19.02 -1.23
C GLN A 219 0.93 18.17 -2.33
N VAL A 220 0.12 17.65 -3.27
CA VAL A 220 0.64 16.83 -4.37
C VAL A 220 1.47 17.67 -5.33
N GLN A 221 1.02 18.88 -5.68
CA GLN A 221 1.82 19.80 -6.51
C GLN A 221 3.14 20.20 -5.85
N ALA A 222 3.14 20.42 -4.54
CA ALA A 222 4.35 20.72 -3.80
C ALA A 222 5.39 19.60 -3.90
N LEU A 223 4.96 18.32 -3.85
CA LEU A 223 5.86 17.19 -4.09
C LEU A 223 6.35 17.17 -5.53
N LEU A 224 5.44 17.26 -6.51
CA LEU A 224 5.76 17.16 -7.94
C LEU A 224 6.77 18.22 -8.41
N ASN A 225 6.75 19.41 -7.81
CA ASN A 225 7.69 20.48 -8.11
C ASN A 225 9.11 20.25 -7.55
N LEU A 226 9.28 19.28 -6.65
CA LEU A 226 10.55 18.99 -5.98
C LEU A 226 11.22 17.70 -6.47
N VAL A 227 10.48 16.81 -7.12
CA VAL A 227 10.95 15.49 -7.61
C VAL A 227 10.91 15.39 -9.12
#